data_AF-A0A2E4FLP8-F1
#
_entry.id   AF-A0A2E4FLP8-F1
#
_cell.length_a   1.000
_cell.length_b   1.000
_cell.length_c   1.000
_cell.angle_alpha   90.00
_cell.angle_beta   90.00
_cell.angle_gamma   90.00
#
_symmetry.space_group_name_H-M   'P 1'
#
loop_
_entity.id
_entity.type
_entity.pdbx_description
1 polymer ?
#
loop_
_entity_poly.entity_id
_entity_poly.type
_entity_poly.pdbx_seq_one_letter_code
_entity_poly.pdbx_strand_id
1 'polypeptide(L)'
;MRNVVVSVVVVVAAFVLGRASAQDVQPSCPGCQVTHIPATEVDRYAALGRAQGLVDQQVRSVDIGRAQVQIAMAYRGALDEPRPRSVASHDLVTEVYVVLSGSGTNRTGPDLVDPQRRPTDNRAVQFLNGPGNNSTDIRNPQTHELQAGDVFVIPAGTGHQFTKIDDHISYLMVRIDPDKVVPLMDQTASEAYLAERTQ
;
A
#
# COMPACT_ATOMS: atom_id res chain seq x y z
N MET A 1 -17.91 -40.59 38.12
CA MET A 1 -18.10 -41.08 36.73
C MET A 1 -19.09 -40.22 35.93
N ARG A 2 -20.30 -39.94 36.43
CA ARG A 2 -21.31 -39.12 35.71
C ARG A 2 -20.86 -37.71 35.30
N ASN A 3 -20.08 -37.02 36.14
CA ASN A 3 -19.63 -35.64 35.87
C ASN A 3 -18.49 -35.54 34.84
N VAL A 4 -17.71 -36.61 34.66
CA VAL A 4 -16.62 -36.66 33.66
C VAL A 4 -17.18 -36.88 32.26
N VAL A 5 -18.21 -37.73 32.13
CA VAL A 5 -18.89 -37.99 30.85
C VAL A 5 -19.59 -36.73 30.33
N VAL A 6 -20.24 -35.95 31.21
CA VAL A 6 -20.89 -34.68 30.82
C VAL A 6 -19.86 -33.65 30.33
N SER A 7 -18.70 -33.56 30.98
CA SER A 7 -17.65 -32.61 30.61
C SER A 7 -17.00 -32.94 29.26
N VAL A 8 -16.76 -34.22 28.96
CA VAL A 8 -16.21 -34.67 27.66
C VAL A 8 -17.21 -34.44 26.52
N VAL A 9 -18.51 -34.68 26.75
CA VAL A 9 -19.56 -34.44 25.75
C VAL A 9 -19.70 -32.96 25.40
N VAL A 10 -19.60 -32.06 26.38
CA VAL A 10 -19.66 -30.60 26.16
C VAL A 10 -18.46 -30.09 25.34
N VAL A 11 -17.25 -30.58 25.62
CA VAL A 11 -16.05 -30.18 24.87
C VAL A 11 -16.09 -30.68 23.41
N VAL A 12 -16.54 -31.91 23.18
CA VAL A 12 -16.69 -32.44 21.81
C VAL A 12 -17.78 -31.70 21.03
N ALA A 13 -18.90 -31.37 21.66
CA ALA A 13 -19.97 -30.57 21.03
C ALA A 13 -19.49 -29.16 20.62
N ALA A 14 -18.68 -28.50 21.46
CA ALA A 14 -18.11 -27.19 21.15
C ALA A 14 -17.13 -27.24 19.95
N PHE A 15 -16.31 -28.29 19.85
CA PHE A 15 -15.41 -28.48 18.71
C PHE A 15 -16.13 -28.79 17.39
N VAL A 16 -17.25 -29.52 17.43
CA VAL A 16 -18.05 -29.84 16.23
C VAL A 16 -18.85 -28.62 15.76
N LEU A 17 -19.44 -27.85 16.68
CA LEU A 17 -20.17 -26.62 16.35
C LEU A 17 -19.24 -25.51 15.82
N GLY A 18 -18.01 -25.39 16.34
CA GLY A 18 -17.02 -24.43 15.83
C GLY A 18 -16.54 -24.72 14.40
N ARG A 19 -16.60 -25.98 13.94
CA ARG A 19 -16.26 -26.36 12.55
C ARG A 19 -17.40 -26.16 11.57
N ALA A 20 -18.65 -26.25 12.01
CA ALA A 20 -19.81 -26.02 11.16
C ALA A 20 -19.90 -24.55 10.69
N SER A 21 -19.54 -23.59 11.55
CA SER A 21 -19.51 -22.15 11.20
C SER A 21 -18.43 -21.77 10.17
N ALA A 22 -17.49 -22.67 9.86
CA ALA A 22 -16.46 -22.44 8.86
C ALA A 22 -16.90 -22.84 7.43
N GLN A 23 -18.06 -23.48 7.27
CA GLN A 23 -18.50 -24.04 5.99
C GLN A 23 -19.40 -23.10 5.15
N ASP A 24 -19.95 -22.03 5.75
CA ASP A 24 -20.79 -21.03 5.06
C ASP A 24 -20.01 -19.74 4.70
N VAL A 25 -18.72 -19.85 4.40
CA VAL A 25 -17.90 -18.70 3.97
C VAL A 25 -18.08 -18.47 2.47
N GLN A 26 -18.74 -17.36 2.12
CA GLN A 26 -18.84 -16.90 0.73
C GLN A 26 -17.63 -16.06 0.32
N PRO A 27 -17.24 -16.04 -0.96
CA PRO A 27 -16.22 -15.13 -1.46
C PRO A 27 -16.54 -13.67 -1.09
N SER A 28 -15.51 -12.90 -0.72
CA SER A 28 -15.66 -11.48 -0.37
C SER A 28 -16.10 -10.60 -1.55
N CYS A 29 -15.90 -11.09 -2.79
CA CYS A 29 -16.47 -10.49 -3.99
C CYS A 29 -17.14 -11.56 -4.87
N PRO A 30 -18.46 -11.76 -4.73
CA PRO A 30 -19.22 -12.65 -5.61
C PRO A 30 -19.18 -12.14 -7.06
N GLY A 31 -18.68 -12.97 -7.97
CA GLY A 31 -18.68 -12.65 -9.42
C GLY A 31 -17.61 -11.66 -9.89
N CYS A 32 -16.68 -11.23 -9.03
CA CYS A 32 -15.53 -10.42 -9.44
C CYS A 32 -14.76 -11.10 -10.58
N GLN A 33 -14.42 -10.32 -11.61
CA GLN A 33 -13.53 -10.75 -12.69
C GLN A 33 -12.08 -10.45 -12.33
N VAL A 34 -11.15 -11.15 -12.96
CA VAL A 34 -9.72 -10.83 -12.84
C VAL A 34 -9.42 -9.52 -13.57
N THR A 35 -8.66 -8.64 -12.94
CA THR A 35 -8.04 -7.49 -13.60
C THR A 35 -6.62 -7.87 -14.00
N HIS A 36 -6.37 -8.00 -15.31
CA HIS A 36 -5.03 -8.19 -15.83
C HIS A 36 -4.36 -6.84 -16.10
N ILE A 37 -3.18 -6.63 -15.51
CA ILE A 37 -2.36 -5.43 -15.71
C ILE A 37 -1.09 -5.89 -16.44
N PRO A 38 -0.94 -5.63 -17.75
CA PRO A 38 0.22 -6.08 -18.49
C PRO A 38 1.47 -5.33 -18.03
N ALA A 39 2.63 -6.00 -18.05
CA ALA A 39 3.92 -5.38 -17.70
C ALA A 39 4.19 -4.11 -18.54
N THR A 40 3.78 -4.09 -19.81
CA THR A 40 3.93 -2.93 -20.70
C THR A 40 3.24 -1.68 -20.17
N GLU A 41 2.16 -1.80 -19.40
CA GLU A 41 1.49 -0.67 -18.78
C GLU A 41 2.27 -0.17 -17.56
N VAL A 42 2.71 -1.09 -16.70
CA VAL A 42 3.56 -0.79 -15.54
C VAL A 42 4.85 -0.08 -15.98
N ASP A 43 5.47 -0.57 -17.06
CA ASP A 43 6.69 0.00 -17.66
C ASP A 43 6.46 1.42 -18.18
N ARG A 44 5.29 1.70 -18.77
CA ARG A 44 4.93 3.07 -19.22
C ARG A 44 4.83 4.03 -18.06
N TYR A 45 4.24 3.62 -16.94
CA TYR A 45 4.22 4.44 -15.71
C TYR A 45 5.60 4.63 -15.11
N ALA A 46 6.44 3.60 -15.11
CA ALA A 46 7.82 3.70 -14.66
C ALA A 46 8.63 4.69 -15.53
N ALA A 47 8.46 4.63 -16.85
CA ALA A 47 9.08 5.56 -17.80
C ALA A 47 8.57 6.99 -17.60
N LEU A 48 7.26 7.18 -17.43
CA LEU A 48 6.64 8.47 -17.15
C LEU A 48 7.19 9.08 -15.85
N GLY A 49 7.24 8.29 -14.76
CA GLY A 49 7.76 8.72 -13.46
C GLY A 49 9.21 9.19 -13.54
N ARG A 50 10.06 8.45 -14.27
CA ARG A 50 11.45 8.86 -14.53
C ARG A 50 11.55 10.14 -15.36
N ALA A 51 10.81 10.21 -16.45
CA ALA A 51 10.89 11.34 -17.40
C ALA A 51 10.39 12.67 -16.79
N GLN A 52 9.36 12.61 -15.93
CA GLN A 52 8.74 13.80 -15.35
C GLN A 52 9.09 14.03 -13.87
N GLY A 53 9.97 13.21 -13.28
CA GLY A 53 10.32 13.30 -11.87
C GLY A 53 9.15 13.05 -10.91
N LEU A 54 8.15 12.27 -11.35
CA LEU A 54 6.98 11.94 -10.55
C LEU A 54 7.27 10.68 -9.72
N VAL A 55 7.23 10.85 -8.40
CA VAL A 55 7.63 9.78 -7.46
C VAL A 55 6.59 8.67 -7.35
N ASP A 56 5.29 8.97 -7.38
CA ASP A 56 4.21 8.03 -7.10
C ASP A 56 3.16 8.10 -8.20
N GLN A 57 3.03 7.00 -8.94
CA GLN A 57 2.18 6.88 -10.11
C GLN A 57 1.13 5.78 -9.91
N GLN A 58 -0.14 6.16 -9.79
CA GLN A 58 -1.24 5.20 -9.76
C GLN A 58 -1.41 4.55 -11.13
N VAL A 59 -1.30 3.22 -11.18
CA VAL A 59 -1.48 2.41 -12.40
C VAL A 59 -2.94 1.93 -12.47
N ARG A 60 -3.41 1.29 -11.40
CA ARG A 60 -4.79 0.79 -11.24
C ARG A 60 -5.30 0.95 -9.82
N SER A 61 -6.60 1.09 -9.66
CA SER A 61 -7.31 0.96 -8.38
C SER A 61 -8.54 0.09 -8.63
N VAL A 62 -8.54 -1.11 -8.05
CA VAL A 62 -9.43 -2.22 -8.40
C VAL A 62 -10.29 -2.57 -7.20
N ASP A 63 -11.61 -2.66 -7.40
CA ASP A 63 -12.52 -3.19 -6.38
C ASP A 63 -12.36 -4.70 -6.27
N ILE A 64 -12.09 -5.19 -5.06
CA ILE A 64 -11.99 -6.62 -4.74
C ILE A 64 -13.06 -7.07 -3.73
N GLY A 65 -14.17 -6.33 -3.66
CA GLY A 65 -15.32 -6.60 -2.80
C GLY A 65 -15.23 -5.83 -1.49
N ARG A 66 -14.56 -6.41 -0.48
CA ARG A 66 -14.44 -5.79 0.86
C ARG A 66 -13.39 -4.69 0.96
N ALA A 67 -12.57 -4.52 -0.07
CA ALA A 67 -11.50 -3.56 -0.12
C ALA A 67 -11.25 -3.16 -1.58
N GLN A 68 -10.41 -2.17 -1.77
CA GLN A 68 -9.73 -1.93 -3.04
C GLN A 68 -8.27 -2.34 -2.93
N VAL A 69 -7.75 -2.85 -4.04
CA VAL A 69 -6.31 -3.03 -4.22
C VAL A 69 -5.85 -2.10 -5.32
N GLN A 70 -4.81 -1.34 -5.01
CA GLN A 70 -4.25 -0.37 -5.93
C GLN A 70 -2.83 -0.79 -6.29
N ILE A 71 -2.50 -0.71 -7.58
CA ILE A 71 -1.17 -0.95 -8.10
C ILE A 71 -0.61 0.39 -8.52
N ALA A 72 0.58 0.72 -8.03
CA ALA A 72 1.26 1.97 -8.32
C ALA A 72 2.75 1.71 -8.57
N MET A 73 3.39 2.60 -9.32
CA MET A 73 4.82 2.56 -9.60
C MET A 73 5.51 3.77 -8.99
N ALA A 74 6.62 3.52 -8.32
CA ALA A 74 7.46 4.57 -7.79
C ALA A 74 8.89 4.54 -8.33
N TYR A 75 9.43 5.74 -8.52
CA TYR A 75 10.83 5.97 -8.84
C TYR A 75 11.35 7.15 -8.03
N ARG A 76 12.49 6.96 -7.37
CA ARG A 76 13.23 8.02 -6.68
C ARG A 76 14.66 7.96 -7.16
N GLY A 77 15.22 9.10 -7.55
CA GLY A 77 16.65 9.23 -7.80
C GLY A 77 17.43 9.45 -6.51
N ALA A 78 18.69 9.85 -6.66
CA ALA A 78 19.61 10.08 -5.56
C ALA A 78 19.05 11.08 -4.53
N LEU A 79 19.36 10.81 -3.27
CA LEU A 79 18.93 11.54 -2.09
C LEU A 79 20.02 11.44 -1.03
N ASP A 80 20.76 12.52 -0.80
CA ASP A 80 21.79 12.54 0.25
C ASP A 80 21.22 12.84 1.63
N GLU A 81 20.10 13.57 1.67
CA GLU A 81 19.39 13.93 2.90
C GLU A 81 17.88 14.00 2.68
N PRO A 82 17.06 13.65 3.69
CA PRO A 82 15.61 13.72 3.57
C PRO A 82 15.13 15.15 3.34
N ARG A 83 14.15 15.32 2.46
CA ARG A 83 13.48 16.63 2.27
C ARG A 83 12.79 17.08 3.56
N PRO A 84 12.67 18.38 3.83
CA PRO A 84 11.91 18.88 4.97
C PRO A 84 10.49 18.32 5.00
N ARG A 85 10.03 17.89 6.19
CA ARG A 85 8.66 17.36 6.42
C ARG A 85 8.25 16.23 5.47
N SER A 86 9.17 15.32 5.16
CA SER A 86 8.96 14.27 4.16
C SER A 86 8.58 12.90 4.74
N VAL A 87 8.40 12.78 6.06
CA VAL A 87 7.80 11.58 6.65
C VAL A 87 6.34 11.52 6.23
N ALA A 88 6.01 10.53 5.41
CA ALA A 88 4.65 10.30 4.97
C ALA A 88 3.96 9.29 5.89
N SER A 89 2.69 9.54 6.22
CA SER A 89 1.78 8.52 6.75
C SER A 89 0.42 8.61 6.06
N HIS A 90 -0.28 7.49 5.96
CA HIS A 90 -1.61 7.38 5.36
C HIS A 90 -2.53 6.73 6.38
N ASP A 91 -3.68 7.32 6.67
CA ASP A 91 -4.50 6.91 7.81
C ASP A 91 -5.18 5.55 7.61
N LEU A 92 -5.55 5.23 6.35
CA LEU A 92 -6.44 4.11 6.02
C LEU A 92 -5.84 3.14 5.00
N VAL A 93 -4.77 3.54 4.33
CA VAL A 93 -4.15 2.77 3.24
C VAL A 93 -2.84 2.16 3.72
N THR A 94 -2.76 0.83 3.65
CA THR A 94 -1.50 0.10 3.85
C THR A 94 -0.76 0.02 2.53
N GLU A 95 0.55 0.24 2.55
CA GLU A 95 1.41 0.08 1.37
C GLU A 95 2.28 -1.17 1.50
N VAL A 96 2.49 -1.88 0.40
CA VAL A 96 3.48 -2.95 0.28
C VAL A 96 4.39 -2.58 -0.88
N TYR A 97 5.67 -2.34 -0.59
CA TYR A 97 6.67 -2.11 -1.61
C TYR A 97 7.26 -3.44 -2.05
N VAL A 98 7.33 -3.65 -3.35
CA VAL A 98 8.13 -4.70 -3.98
C VAL A 98 9.24 -4.00 -4.74
N VAL A 99 10.45 -4.03 -4.19
CA VAL A 99 11.58 -3.29 -4.75
C VAL A 99 12.08 -3.99 -6.01
N LEU A 100 12.05 -3.27 -7.13
CA LEU A 100 12.39 -3.80 -8.45
C LEU A 100 13.85 -3.53 -8.83
N SER A 101 14.36 -2.34 -8.49
CA SER A 101 15.74 -1.96 -8.78
C SER A 101 16.26 -0.94 -7.78
N GLY A 102 17.60 -0.88 -7.66
CA GLY A 102 18.28 0.08 -6.80
C GLY A 102 18.15 -0.24 -5.31
N SER A 103 18.39 0.76 -4.48
CA SER A 103 18.42 0.63 -3.02
C SER A 103 18.21 1.97 -2.32
N GLY A 104 17.86 1.93 -1.04
CA GLY A 104 17.78 3.13 -0.23
C GLY A 104 17.48 2.85 1.24
N THR A 105 17.91 3.78 2.09
CA THR A 105 17.70 3.73 3.53
C THR A 105 16.32 4.30 3.87
N ASN A 106 15.43 3.48 4.42
CA ASN A 106 14.11 3.88 4.86
C ASN A 106 14.00 3.86 6.39
N ARG A 107 13.42 4.92 6.96
CA ARG A 107 13.06 5.01 8.38
C ARG A 107 11.56 4.90 8.54
N THR A 108 11.11 4.08 9.50
CA THR A 108 9.69 3.86 9.78
C THR A 108 9.35 3.92 11.25
N GLY A 109 8.09 4.17 11.57
CA GLY A 109 7.57 4.07 12.94
C GLY A 109 6.23 4.80 13.14
N PRO A 110 5.49 4.48 14.22
CA PRO A 110 4.16 5.03 14.47
C PRO A 110 4.17 6.40 15.19
N ASP A 111 5.26 6.76 15.89
CA ASP A 111 5.33 7.99 16.69
C ASP A 111 5.87 9.15 15.85
N LEU A 112 4.95 9.90 15.25
CA LEU A 112 5.27 11.01 14.34
C LEU A 112 5.57 12.29 15.12
N VAL A 113 6.63 12.99 14.71
CA VAL A 113 7.00 14.29 15.26
C VAL A 113 6.38 15.41 14.44
N ASP A 114 5.55 16.22 15.09
CA ASP A 114 4.86 17.37 14.49
C ASP A 114 4.09 17.01 13.20
N PRO A 115 3.09 16.09 13.26
CA PRO A 115 2.33 15.69 12.09
C PRO A 115 1.46 16.84 11.59
N GLN A 116 1.55 17.12 10.29
CA GLN A 116 0.69 18.09 9.62
C GLN A 116 -0.22 17.38 8.62
N ARG A 117 -1.52 17.65 8.74
CA ARG A 117 -2.53 17.08 7.86
C ARG A 117 -2.33 17.55 6.42
N ARG A 118 -2.31 16.61 5.48
CA ARG A 118 -2.37 16.98 4.05
C ARG A 118 -3.74 17.59 3.73
N PRO A 119 -3.80 18.68 2.95
CA PRO A 119 -5.05 19.24 2.46
C PRO A 119 -5.90 18.21 1.71
N THR A 120 -7.23 18.33 1.81
CA THR A 120 -8.17 17.41 1.16
C THR A 120 -8.20 17.54 -0.37
N ASP A 121 -7.69 18.64 -0.91
CA ASP A 121 -7.49 18.88 -2.34
C ASP A 121 -6.11 18.43 -2.85
N ASN A 122 -5.26 17.88 -1.98
CA ASN A 122 -3.98 17.33 -2.39
C ASN A 122 -4.19 16.09 -3.28
N ARG A 123 -3.52 16.05 -4.45
CA ARG A 123 -3.61 14.93 -5.39
C ARG A 123 -3.33 13.57 -4.76
N ALA A 124 -2.35 13.47 -3.85
CA ALA A 124 -2.04 12.21 -3.18
C ALA A 124 -3.20 11.74 -2.30
N VAL A 125 -3.87 12.69 -1.62
CA VAL A 125 -5.06 12.41 -0.81
C VAL A 125 -6.23 11.97 -1.67
N GLN A 126 -6.47 12.65 -2.79
CA GLN A 126 -7.63 12.39 -3.64
C GLN A 126 -7.48 11.13 -4.50
N PHE A 127 -6.27 10.78 -4.94
CA PHE A 127 -6.10 9.81 -6.04
C PHE A 127 -5.04 8.74 -5.81
N LEU A 128 -4.22 8.80 -4.74
CA LEU A 128 -3.08 7.88 -4.57
C LEU A 128 -3.15 7.05 -3.30
N ASN A 129 -3.24 7.68 -2.14
CA ASN A 129 -3.00 7.02 -0.86
C ASN A 129 -3.88 7.54 0.28
N GLY A 130 -4.94 8.28 -0.07
CA GLY A 130 -5.95 8.70 0.89
C GLY A 130 -5.47 9.74 1.91
N PRO A 131 -6.31 10.03 2.91
CA PRO A 131 -5.99 11.00 3.94
C PRO A 131 -4.73 10.59 4.71
N GLY A 132 -3.91 11.56 5.08
CA GLY A 132 -2.62 11.28 5.71
C GLY A 132 -1.90 12.53 6.20
N ASN A 133 -0.67 12.35 6.67
CA ASN A 133 0.13 13.43 7.24
C ASN A 133 1.51 13.52 6.58
N ASN A 134 2.11 14.70 6.75
CA ASN A 134 3.51 14.98 6.55
C ASN A 134 4.11 15.44 7.87
N SER A 135 5.13 14.73 8.35
CA SER A 135 5.75 14.95 9.65
C SER A 135 7.22 15.32 9.51
N THR A 136 7.77 15.99 10.52
CA THR A 136 9.18 16.42 10.52
C THR A 136 10.13 15.26 10.75
N ASP A 137 9.74 14.31 11.61
CA ASP A 137 10.56 13.15 11.98
C ASP A 137 9.67 12.02 12.55
N ILE A 138 10.31 10.90 12.91
CA ILE A 138 9.72 9.75 13.61
C ILE A 138 10.53 9.53 14.89
N ARG A 139 9.88 9.46 16.06
CA ARG A 139 10.58 9.10 17.31
C ARG A 139 10.93 7.62 17.31
N ASN A 140 12.16 7.31 17.73
CA ASN A 140 12.67 5.94 17.83
C ASN A 140 12.39 5.11 16.56
N PRO A 141 12.82 5.62 15.40
CA PRO A 141 12.55 4.98 14.11
C PRO A 141 13.18 3.59 14.04
N GLN A 142 12.55 2.67 13.33
CA GLN A 142 13.25 1.54 12.74
C GLN A 142 13.92 1.98 11.44
N THR A 143 15.11 1.47 11.15
CA THR A 143 15.85 1.77 9.93
C THR A 143 16.06 0.50 9.14
N HIS A 144 15.79 0.54 7.84
CA HIS A 144 15.92 -0.57 6.91
C HIS A 144 16.69 -0.12 5.69
N GLU A 145 17.71 -0.89 5.30
CA GLU A 145 18.35 -0.78 4.00
C GLU A 145 17.59 -1.65 3.02
N LEU A 146 16.81 -1.02 2.14
CA LEU A 146 16.04 -1.73 1.12
C LEU A 146 16.90 -1.90 -0.14
N GLN A 147 16.78 -3.04 -0.79
CA GLN A 147 17.41 -3.35 -2.08
C GLN A 147 16.45 -4.12 -3.00
N ALA A 148 16.81 -4.23 -4.28
CA ALA A 148 16.05 -5.01 -5.25
C ALA A 148 15.75 -6.43 -4.74
N GLY A 149 14.48 -6.85 -4.86
CA GLY A 149 13.97 -8.12 -4.35
C GLY A 149 13.33 -8.03 -2.96
N ASP A 150 13.55 -6.96 -2.21
CA ASP A 150 12.92 -6.78 -0.90
C ASP A 150 11.42 -6.49 -1.03
N VAL A 151 10.67 -6.99 -0.04
CA VAL A 151 9.26 -6.66 0.17
C VAL A 151 9.12 -5.93 1.50
N PHE A 152 8.51 -4.75 1.48
CA PHE A 152 8.40 -3.88 2.64
C PHE A 152 6.94 -3.51 2.90
N VAL A 153 6.37 -4.02 3.99
CA VAL A 153 4.98 -3.81 4.36
C VAL A 153 4.87 -2.66 5.37
N ILE A 154 4.08 -1.65 5.03
CA ILE A 154 3.90 -0.43 5.81
C ILE A 154 2.42 -0.29 6.16
N PRO A 155 2.01 -0.69 7.37
CA PRO A 155 0.62 -0.55 7.81
C PRO A 155 0.15 0.90 7.80
N ALA A 156 -1.14 1.11 7.55
CA ALA A 156 -1.79 2.40 7.71
C ALA A 156 -1.47 3.03 9.08
N GLY A 157 -1.23 4.34 9.10
CA GLY A 157 -0.80 5.11 10.26
C GLY A 157 0.71 5.10 10.51
N THR A 158 1.49 4.27 9.81
CA THR A 158 2.94 4.17 10.01
C THR A 158 3.68 5.23 9.19
N GLY A 159 4.46 6.07 9.87
CA GLY A 159 5.39 6.99 9.21
C GLY A 159 6.45 6.23 8.46
N HIS A 160 6.79 6.68 7.25
CA HIS A 160 7.88 6.14 6.46
C HIS A 160 8.57 7.24 5.66
N GLN A 161 9.89 7.12 5.51
CA GLN A 161 10.73 8.15 4.90
C GLN A 161 12.00 7.53 4.33
N PHE A 162 12.27 7.75 3.05
CA PHE A 162 13.62 7.54 2.52
C PHE A 162 14.52 8.67 3.02
N THR A 163 15.64 8.30 3.63
CA THR A 163 16.62 9.23 4.19
C THR A 163 17.91 9.29 3.41
N LYS A 164 18.23 8.21 2.68
CA LYS A 164 19.35 8.17 1.75
C LYS A 164 19.05 7.26 0.56
N ILE A 165 19.46 7.67 -0.64
CA ILE A 165 19.42 6.88 -1.89
C ILE A 165 20.69 7.26 -2.66
N ASP A 166 21.59 6.30 -2.91
CA ASP A 166 22.88 6.61 -3.57
C ASP A 166 22.74 6.91 -5.07
N ASP A 167 21.88 6.17 -5.78
CA ASP A 167 21.64 6.37 -7.23
C ASP A 167 20.14 6.43 -7.52
N HIS A 168 19.44 5.32 -7.28
CA HIS A 168 18.00 5.27 -7.40
C HIS A 168 17.39 4.15 -6.56
N ILE A 169 16.07 4.20 -6.40
CA ILE A 169 15.24 3.05 -6.05
C ILE A 169 13.94 3.10 -6.85
N SER A 170 13.55 1.96 -7.43
CA SER A 170 12.26 1.79 -8.09
C SER A 170 11.53 0.60 -7.48
N TYR A 171 10.24 0.78 -7.22
CA TYR A 171 9.42 -0.21 -6.54
C TYR A 171 7.98 -0.17 -7.03
N LEU A 172 7.38 -1.35 -7.15
CA LEU A 172 5.94 -1.49 -7.32
C LEU A 172 5.31 -1.34 -5.92
N MET A 173 4.24 -0.58 -5.83
CA MET A 173 3.45 -0.45 -4.62
C MET A 173 2.13 -1.18 -4.80
N VAL A 174 1.83 -2.09 -3.88
CA VAL A 174 0.49 -2.67 -3.71
C VAL A 174 -0.15 -1.97 -2.52
N ARG A 175 -1.23 -1.26 -2.74
CA ARG A 175 -1.99 -0.56 -1.70
C ARG A 175 -3.22 -1.36 -1.35
N ILE A 176 -3.42 -1.58 -0.05
CA ILE A 176 -4.62 -2.20 0.50
C ILE A 176 -5.44 -1.09 1.11
N ASP A 177 -6.65 -0.89 0.58
CA ASP A 177 -7.58 0.18 0.93
C ASP A 177 -8.93 -0.44 1.35
N PRO A 178 -9.07 -0.86 2.62
CA PRO A 178 -10.28 -1.52 3.12
C PRO A 178 -11.50 -0.60 3.07
N ASP A 179 -11.29 0.70 3.26
CA ASP A 179 -12.35 1.71 3.36
C ASP A 179 -12.70 2.35 2.01
N LYS A 180 -12.02 1.92 0.93
CA LYS A 180 -12.26 2.38 -0.45
C LYS A 180 -12.17 3.90 -0.61
N VAL A 181 -11.18 4.52 0.03
CA VAL A 181 -11.06 5.99 0.08
C VAL A 181 -10.42 6.61 -1.15
N VAL A 182 -9.80 5.81 -2.01
CA VAL A 182 -9.26 6.26 -3.30
C VAL A 182 -10.23 5.88 -4.43
N PRO A 183 -10.48 6.74 -5.43
CA PRO A 183 -11.32 6.38 -6.58
C PRO A 183 -10.79 5.14 -7.33
N LEU A 184 -11.70 4.44 -8.01
CA LEU A 184 -11.33 3.38 -8.94
C LEU A 184 -10.57 3.96 -10.13
N MET A 185 -9.66 3.15 -10.67
CA MET A 185 -8.88 3.46 -11.85
C MET A 185 -8.77 2.20 -12.68
N ASP A 186 -9.63 2.13 -13.70
CA ASP A 186 -9.69 1.03 -14.65
C ASP A 186 -8.69 1.24 -15.80
N GLN A 187 -8.77 0.35 -16.79
CA GLN A 187 -7.89 0.40 -17.95
C GLN A 187 -8.08 1.64 -18.80
N THR A 188 -9.33 2.01 -19.08
CA THR A 188 -9.65 3.19 -19.90
C THR A 188 -9.12 4.46 -19.24
N ALA A 189 -9.33 4.62 -17.93
CA ALA A 189 -8.89 5.81 -17.18
C ALA A 189 -7.36 5.93 -17.15
N SER A 190 -6.65 4.81 -17.02
CA SER A 190 -5.20 4.79 -17.06
C SER A 190 -4.61 5.08 -18.42
N GLU A 191 -5.19 4.52 -19.48
CA GLU A 191 -4.76 4.80 -20.84
C GLU A 191 -4.95 6.28 -21.17
N ALA A 192 -6.07 6.87 -20.75
CA ALA A 192 -6.32 8.31 -20.86
C ALA A 192 -5.27 9.13 -20.09
N TYR A 193 -5.00 8.78 -18.82
CA TYR A 193 -3.98 9.46 -18.00
C TYR A 193 -2.59 9.43 -18.66
N LEU A 194 -2.18 8.27 -19.17
CA LEU A 194 -0.90 8.12 -19.86
C LEU A 194 -0.88 8.95 -21.15
N ALA A 195 -1.95 8.92 -21.95
CA ALA A 195 -2.03 9.65 -23.21
C ALA A 195 -1.97 11.18 -23.04
N GLU A 196 -2.56 11.72 -21.97
CA GLU A 196 -2.49 13.15 -21.62
C GLU A 196 -1.08 13.60 -21.21
N ARG A 197 -0.27 12.66 -20.69
CA ARG A 197 1.05 12.93 -20.10
C ARG A 197 2.22 12.68 -21.04
N THR A 198 2.00 11.95 -22.13
CA THR A 198 3.04 11.61 -23.12
C THR A 198 2.99 12.46 -24.39
N GLN A 199 2.11 13.47 -24.44
CA GLN A 199 2.13 14.53 -25.45
C GLN A 199 3.13 15.62 -25.05
#